data_AF-V5HF13-F1
#
_entry.id   AF-V5HF13-F1
#
_cell.length_a   1.000
_cell.length_b   1.000
_cell.length_c   1.000
_cell.angle_alpha   90.00
_cell.angle_beta   90.00
_cell.angle_gamma   90.00
#
_symmetry.space_group_name_H-M   'P 1'
#
loop_
_entity.id
_entity.type
_entity.pdbx_description
1 polymer ?
#
loop_
_entity_poly.entity_id
_entity_poly.type
_entity_poly.pdbx_seq_one_letter_code
_entity_poly.pdbx_strand_id
1 'polypeptide(L)'
;IALVPFYLALVNEFGSEKFDTLRIRSIGVLVLFSLIPMTHSAFLNHPALVAATLPGHLTVFAVLFLSFIVFSTRIPEVKYPGAADILGSSHQFWHLGISVSVLAAHELYFAYLPHRDISS
;
A
#
# COMPACT_ATOMS: atom_id res chain seq x y z
N ILE A 1 -2.72 -0.96 -14.51
CA ILE A 1 -3.71 -1.12 -13.41
C ILE A 1 -4.04 0.21 -12.75
N ALA A 2 -3.06 1.06 -12.41
CA ALA A 2 -3.30 2.36 -11.75
C ALA A 2 -4.07 3.43 -12.57
N LEU A 3 -4.09 3.34 -13.90
CA LEU A 3 -4.77 4.31 -14.77
C LEU A 3 -6.28 4.38 -14.56
N VAL A 4 -6.91 3.25 -14.21
CA VAL A 4 -8.36 3.17 -13.96
C VAL A 4 -8.75 3.95 -12.71
N PRO A 5 -8.19 3.67 -11.51
CA PRO A 5 -8.49 4.46 -10.32
C PRO A 5 -8.02 5.92 -10.44
N PHE A 6 -6.94 6.19 -11.17
CA PHE A 6 -6.53 7.57 -11.49
C PHE A 6 -7.61 8.31 -12.28
N TYR A 7 -8.13 7.73 -13.36
CA TYR A 7 -9.20 8.31 -14.15
C TYR A 7 -10.48 8.50 -13.32
N LEU A 8 -10.87 7.49 -12.53
CA LEU A 8 -12.04 7.57 -11.66
C LEU A 8 -11.90 8.70 -10.62
N ALA A 9 -10.70 8.96 -10.10
CA ALA A 9 -10.45 10.06 -9.17
C ALA A 9 -10.65 11.45 -9.80
N LEU A 10 -10.61 11.59 -11.13
CA LEU A 10 -10.86 12.85 -11.84
C LEU A 10 -12.35 13.11 -12.11
N VAL A 11 -13.21 12.11 -11.94
CA VAL A 11 -14.65 12.25 -12.14
C VAL A 11 -15.30 12.77 -10.86
N ASN A 12 -15.81 14.01 -10.87
CA ASN A 12 -16.42 14.65 -9.69
C ASN A 12 -17.52 13.79 -9.01
N GLU A 13 -18.33 13.09 -9.79
CA GLU A 13 -19.39 12.22 -9.26
C GLU A 13 -18.84 11.08 -8.40
N PHE A 14 -17.63 10.62 -8.73
CA PHE A 14 -16.91 9.59 -7.99
C PHE A 14 -16.43 10.06 -6.63
N GLY A 15 -16.50 11.37 -6.34
CA GLY A 15 -16.29 11.94 -5.00
C GLY A 15 -17.44 11.68 -4.04
N SER A 16 -18.64 11.35 -4.52
CA SER A 16 -19.81 11.11 -3.67
C SER A 16 -19.72 9.82 -2.85
N GLU A 17 -20.45 9.75 -1.74
CA GLU A 17 -20.52 8.56 -0.87
C GLU A 17 -21.05 7.31 -1.59
N LYS A 18 -21.83 7.50 -2.67
CA LYS A 18 -22.37 6.40 -3.49
C LYS A 18 -21.28 5.48 -4.04
N PHE A 19 -20.11 6.02 -4.33
CA PHE A 19 -18.99 5.28 -4.91
C PHE A 19 -17.95 4.84 -3.88
N ASP A 20 -18.22 5.04 -2.59
CA ASP A 20 -17.21 4.81 -1.57
C ASP A 20 -16.78 3.35 -1.47
N THR A 21 -17.74 2.42 -1.55
CA THR A 21 -17.46 0.98 -1.65
C THR A 21 -16.59 0.64 -2.86
N LEU A 22 -16.84 1.27 -4.01
CA LEU A 22 -16.07 1.03 -5.22
C LEU A 22 -14.64 1.56 -5.07
N ARG A 23 -14.45 2.75 -4.49
CA ARG A 23 -13.14 3.34 -4.17
C ARG A 23 -12.32 2.41 -3.28
N ILE A 24 -12.88 1.99 -2.15
CA ILE A 24 -12.18 1.13 -1.18
C ILE A 24 -11.79 -0.20 -1.85
N ARG A 25 -12.68 -0.80 -2.65
CA ARG A 25 -12.38 -2.04 -3.38
C ARG A 25 -11.28 -1.86 -4.43
N SER A 26 -11.32 -0.78 -5.21
CA SER A 26 -10.29 -0.48 -6.21
C SER A 26 -8.91 -0.29 -5.56
N ILE A 27 -8.85 0.43 -4.43
CA ILE A 27 -7.61 0.59 -3.65
C ILE A 27 -7.15 -0.77 -3.10
N GLY A 28 -8.07 -1.57 -2.55
CA GLY A 28 -7.75 -2.91 -2.03
C GLY A 28 -7.16 -3.84 -3.10
N VAL A 29 -7.68 -3.80 -4.33
CA VAL A 29 -7.10 -4.54 -5.46
C VAL A 29 -5.66 -4.10 -5.74
N LEU A 30 -5.37 -2.79 -5.71
CA LEU A 30 -4.00 -2.29 -5.90
C LEU A 30 -3.06 -2.74 -4.78
N VAL A 31 -3.53 -2.71 -3.52
CA VAL A 31 -2.75 -3.17 -2.36
C VAL A 31 -2.47 -4.67 -2.48
N LEU A 32 -3.46 -5.49 -2.79
CA LEU A 32 -3.25 -6.94 -2.93
C LEU A 32 -2.41 -7.30 -4.17
N PHE A 33 -2.50 -6.50 -5.24
CA PHE A 33 -1.70 -6.72 -6.44
C PHE A 33 -0.20 -6.66 -6.15
N SER A 34 0.25 -5.92 -5.12
CA SER A 34 1.68 -5.86 -4.78
C SER A 34 2.27 -7.21 -4.34
N LEU A 35 1.44 -8.18 -3.93
CA LEU A 35 1.88 -9.55 -3.65
C LEU A 35 2.41 -10.26 -4.89
N ILE A 36 1.87 -9.95 -6.08
CA ILE A 36 2.27 -10.62 -7.33
C ILE A 36 3.74 -10.34 -7.69
N PRO A 37 4.19 -9.07 -7.84
CA PRO A 37 5.61 -8.82 -8.12
C PRO A 37 6.52 -9.23 -6.97
N MET A 38 6.06 -9.15 -5.71
CA MET A 38 6.82 -9.61 -4.55
C MET A 38 7.09 -11.12 -4.58
N THR A 39 6.04 -11.92 -4.80
CA THR A 39 6.15 -13.38 -4.91
C THR A 39 6.93 -13.77 -6.15
N HIS A 40 6.65 -13.15 -7.31
CA HIS A 40 7.42 -13.35 -8.54
C HIS A 40 8.92 -13.11 -8.32
N SER A 41 9.29 -12.02 -7.64
CA SER A 41 10.67 -11.71 -7.26
C SER A 41 11.27 -12.80 -6.36
N ALA A 42 10.53 -13.27 -5.35
CA ALA A 42 11.01 -14.30 -4.43
C ALA A 42 11.26 -15.67 -5.10
N PHE A 43 10.52 -16.00 -6.17
CA PHE A 43 10.68 -17.27 -6.90
C PHE A 43 11.76 -17.24 -7.98
N LEU A 44 12.00 -16.07 -8.61
CA LEU A 44 12.88 -15.98 -9.77
C LEU A 44 14.28 -15.44 -9.49
N ASN A 45 14.47 -14.72 -8.38
CA ASN A 45 15.76 -14.14 -8.05
C ASN A 45 16.69 -15.12 -7.32
N HIS A 46 18.00 -14.84 -7.39
CA HIS A 46 19.01 -15.63 -6.69
C HIS A 46 18.74 -15.63 -5.17
N PRO A 47 18.92 -16.76 -4.45
CA PRO A 47 18.61 -16.87 -3.03
C PRO A 47 19.26 -15.81 -2.14
N ALA A 48 20.48 -15.38 -2.48
CA ALA A 48 21.17 -14.31 -1.75
C ALA A 48 20.44 -12.96 -1.85
N LEU A 49 19.94 -12.61 -3.05
CA LEU A 49 19.15 -11.39 -3.27
C LEU A 49 17.80 -11.48 -2.55
N VAL A 50 17.14 -12.64 -2.60
CA VAL A 50 15.87 -12.87 -1.88
C VAL A 50 16.10 -12.72 -0.37
N ALA A 51 17.13 -13.34 0.19
CA ALA A 51 17.44 -13.23 1.61
C ALA A 51 17.71 -11.78 2.06
N ALA A 52 18.40 -11.00 1.22
CA ALA A 52 18.70 -9.60 1.51
C ALA A 52 17.45 -8.68 1.44
N THR A 53 16.50 -8.98 0.54
CA THR A 53 15.39 -8.07 0.22
C THR A 53 14.04 -8.51 0.77
N LEU A 54 13.85 -9.78 1.11
CA LEU A 54 12.58 -10.31 1.59
C LEU A 54 12.07 -9.61 2.87
N PRO A 55 12.91 -9.32 3.89
CA PRO A 55 12.46 -8.58 5.06
C PRO A 55 11.88 -7.21 4.70
N GLY A 56 12.55 -6.47 3.80
CA GLY A 56 12.07 -5.16 3.34
C GLY A 56 10.77 -5.24 2.55
N HIS A 57 10.61 -6.24 1.68
CA HIS A 57 9.33 -6.49 0.99
C HIS A 57 8.19 -6.76 1.97
N LEU A 58 8.44 -7.58 3.00
CA LEU A 58 7.45 -7.87 4.04
C LEU A 58 7.09 -6.62 4.85
N THR A 59 8.07 -5.78 5.20
CA THR A 59 7.81 -4.49 5.88
C THR A 59 6.96 -3.57 5.02
N VAL A 60 7.32 -3.36 3.75
CA VAL A 60 6.57 -2.51 2.81
C VAL A 60 5.13 -2.98 2.69
N PHE A 61 4.91 -4.29 2.47
CA PHE A 61 3.58 -4.87 2.34
C PHE A 61 2.79 -4.79 3.64
N ALA A 62 3.40 -5.14 4.79
CA ALA A 62 2.72 -5.13 6.08
C ALA A 62 2.24 -3.73 6.45
N VAL A 63 3.09 -2.70 6.30
CA VAL A 63 2.70 -1.31 6.57
C VAL A 63 1.56 -0.88 5.65
N LEU A 64 1.68 -1.12 4.34
CA LEU A 64 0.65 -0.76 3.37
C LEU A 64 -0.69 -1.45 3.67
N PHE A 65 -0.66 -2.76 3.93
CA PHE A 65 -1.84 -3.59 4.15
C PHE A 65 -2.53 -3.26 5.48
N LEU A 66 -1.78 -3.08 6.56
CA LEU A 66 -2.34 -2.69 7.86
C LEU A 66 -3.00 -1.31 7.80
N SER A 67 -2.36 -0.34 7.14
CA SER A 67 -2.95 0.99 6.94
C SER A 67 -4.21 0.94 6.06
N PHE A 68 -4.25 0.05 5.07
CA PHE A 68 -5.48 -0.20 4.30
C PHE A 68 -6.59 -0.85 5.14
N ILE A 69 -6.27 -1.74 6.08
CA ILE A 69 -7.27 -2.29 7.02
C ILE A 69 -7.89 -1.18 7.86
N VAL A 70 -7.07 -0.30 8.44
CA VAL A 70 -7.55 0.86 9.22
C VAL A 70 -8.45 1.74 8.37
N PHE A 71 -8.01 2.07 7.15
CA PHE A 71 -8.78 2.86 6.17
C PHE A 71 -10.14 2.23 5.81
N SER A 72 -10.14 0.95 5.43
CA SER A 72 -11.34 0.26 4.95
C SER A 72 -12.37 0.00 6.05
N THR A 73 -11.92 -0.16 7.30
CA THR A 73 -12.78 -0.33 8.47
C THR A 73 -13.27 0.98 9.06
N ARG A 74 -12.67 2.12 8.68
CA ARG A 74 -13.00 3.47 9.19
C ARG A 74 -12.90 3.58 10.72
N ILE A 75 -11.92 2.88 11.30
CA ILE A 75 -11.58 2.97 12.72
C ILE A 75 -10.49 4.06 12.83
N PRO A 76 -10.60 5.02 13.77
CA PRO A 76 -11.49 5.06 14.93
C PRO A 76 -12.84 5.78 14.74
N GLU A 77 -13.09 6.49 13.65
CA GLU A 77 -14.24 7.40 13.51
C GLU A 77 -15.61 6.70 13.62
N VAL A 78 -15.72 5.44 13.18
CA VAL A 78 -16.95 4.64 13.37
C VAL A 78 -17.14 4.25 14.83
N LYS A 79 -16.06 4.08 15.60
CA LYS A 79 -16.10 3.66 17.00
C LYS A 79 -16.28 4.83 17.97
N TYR A 80 -15.74 6.00 17.61
CA TYR A 80 -15.80 7.22 18.41
C TYR A 80 -16.21 8.40 17.52
N PRO A 81 -17.50 8.51 17.15
CA PRO A 81 -17.99 9.60 16.31
C PRO A 81 -17.68 10.97 16.96
N GLY A 82 -17.14 11.90 16.18
CA GLY A 82 -16.76 13.24 16.64
C GLY A 82 -15.35 13.33 17.26
N ALA A 83 -14.72 12.20 17.61
CA ALA A 83 -13.39 12.22 18.24
C ALA A 83 -12.24 12.38 17.23
N ALA A 84 -12.49 12.05 15.95
CA ALA A 84 -11.48 12.00 14.90
C ALA A 84 -11.77 12.98 13.74
N ASP A 85 -12.54 14.03 13.99
CA ASP A 85 -12.99 14.98 12.96
C ASP A 85 -11.86 15.87 12.42
N ILE A 86 -10.86 16.15 13.26
CA ILE A 86 -9.71 17.02 12.91
C ILE A 86 -8.41 16.21 12.79
N LEU A 87 -8.14 15.32 13.77
CA LEU A 87 -6.93 14.50 13.81
C LEU A 87 -7.27 13.06 14.21
N GLY A 88 -6.51 12.10 13.68
CA GLY A 88 -6.64 10.68 13.97
C GLY A 88 -7.73 9.96 13.16
N SER A 89 -8.17 10.50 12.03
CA SER A 89 -9.12 9.78 11.16
C SER A 89 -8.44 8.61 10.45
N SER A 90 -9.19 7.56 10.11
CA SER A 90 -8.65 6.43 9.34
C SER A 90 -7.99 6.87 8.01
N HIS A 91 -8.49 7.95 7.40
CA HIS A 91 -7.93 8.52 6.19
C HIS A 91 -6.56 9.17 6.42
N GLN A 92 -6.33 9.78 7.58
CA GLN A 92 -5.00 10.29 7.94
C GLN A 92 -4.03 9.13 8.22
N PHE A 93 -4.49 8.07 8.91
CA PHE A 93 -3.68 6.87 9.10
C PHE A 93 -3.33 6.17 7.79
N TRP A 94 -4.25 6.18 6.81
CA TRP A 94 -3.98 5.73 5.44
C TRP A 94 -2.81 6.51 4.81
N HIS A 95 -2.89 7.85 4.79
CA HIS A 95 -1.86 8.70 4.18
C HIS A 95 -0.50 8.57 4.89
N LEU A 96 -0.49 8.50 6.22
CA LEU A 96 0.73 8.27 6.98
C LEU A 96 1.34 6.91 6.64
N GLY A 97 0.50 5.87 6.63
CA GLY A 97 0.90 4.50 6.31
C GLY A 97 1.50 4.33 4.92
N ILE A 98 0.80 4.83 3.89
CA ILE A 98 1.31 4.76 2.52
C ILE A 98 2.60 5.57 2.36
N SER A 99 2.74 6.72 3.03
CA SER A 99 3.97 7.51 3.00
C SER A 99 5.16 6.72 3.59
N VAL A 100 4.96 6.08 4.74
CA VAL A 100 5.99 5.21 5.36
C VAL A 100 6.30 4.00 4.48
N SER A 101 5.29 3.37 3.89
CA SER A 101 5.48 2.23 2.98
C SER A 101 6.30 2.62 1.74
N VAL A 102 6.04 3.80 1.16
CA VAL A 102 6.82 4.34 0.03
C VAL A 102 8.26 4.61 0.43
N LEU A 103 8.49 5.20 1.61
CA LEU A 103 9.86 5.40 2.12
C LEU A 103 10.58 4.06 2.35
N ALA A 104 9.91 3.07 2.94
CA ALA A 104 10.48 1.73 3.11
C ALA A 104 10.79 1.06 1.75
N ALA A 105 9.94 1.27 0.74
CA ALA A 105 10.16 0.77 -0.61
C ALA A 105 11.35 1.47 -1.30
N HIS A 106 11.54 2.75 -1.03
CA HIS A 106 12.72 3.50 -1.46
C HIS A 106 14.01 2.92 -0.87
N GLU A 107 14.04 2.65 0.44
CA GLU A 107 15.21 2.02 1.07
C GLU A 107 15.45 0.59 0.55
N LEU A 108 14.39 -0.18 0.32
CA LEU A 108 14.46 -1.51 -0.28
C LEU A 108 15.11 -1.49 -1.67
N TYR A 109 14.85 -0.45 -2.48
CA TYR A 109 15.51 -0.28 -3.77
C TYR A 109 17.02 -0.14 -3.64
N PHE A 110 17.52 0.61 -2.65
CA PHE A 110 18.97 0.71 -2.41
C PHE A 110 19.58 -0.60 -1.90
N ALA A 111 18.83 -1.41 -1.14
CA ALA A 111 19.27 -2.75 -0.75
C ALA A 111 19.37 -3.73 -1.93
N TYR A 112 18.57 -3.50 -2.99
CA TYR A 112 18.60 -4.27 -4.22
C TYR A 112 19.84 -3.98 -5.07
N LEU A 113 20.30 -2.72 -5.14
CA LEU A 113 21.36 -2.28 -6.06
C LEU A 113 22.67 -3.09 -5.99
N PRO A 114 23.25 -3.39 -4.81
CA PRO A 114 24.49 -4.16 -4.72
C PRO A 114 24.36 -5.59 -5.23
N HIS A 115 23.14 -6.12 -5.28
CA HIS A 115 22.85 -7.51 -5.61
C HIS A 115 22.39 -7.69 -7.06
N ARG A 116 22.15 -6.60 -7.81
CA ARG A 116 21.69 -6.67 -9.20
C ARG A 116 22.68 -7.43 -10.11
N ASP A 117 23.98 -7.26 -9.84
CA ASP A 117 25.06 -7.80 -10.68
C ASP A 117 25.36 -9.27 -10.34
N ILE A 118 24.79 -9.79 -9.24
CA ILE A 118 24.88 -11.21 -8.84
C ILE A 118 23.78 -12.04 -9.53
N SER A 119 22.73 -11.39 -10.04
CA SER A 119 21.58 -12.03 -10.72
C SER A 119 21.69 -12.09 -12.25
N SER A 120 22.76 -11.56 -12.85
CA SER A 120 23.07 -11.60 -14.29
C SER A 120 24.11 -12.66 -14.61
#